data_AF-T0ZNM5-F1
#
_entry.id   AF-T0ZNM5-F1
#
_cell.length_a   1.000
_cell.length_b   1.000
_cell.length_c   1.000
_cell.angle_alpha   90.00
_cell.angle_beta   90.00
_cell.angle_gamma   90.00
#
_symmetry.space_group_name_H-M   'P 1'
#
loop_
_entity.id
_entity.type
_entity.pdbx_description
1 polymer ?
#
loop_
_entity_poly.entity_id
_entity_poly.type
_entity_poly.pdbx_seq_one_letter_code
_entity_poly.pdbx_strand_id
1 'polypeptide(L)'
;MHASPKPGGGAFEGRGVKTMRERMVDELGAQLDEHANVVVVLADISAALFELARCEHPDRVINVGIREQALVGVTAGLAAAGMRPVAHTFAPFLVARPFEQLKLDLCHQRW
;
A
#
# COMPACT_ATOMS: atom_id res chain seq x y z
N MET A 1 -14.77 30.89 11.09
CA MET A 1 -14.16 30.22 9.94
C MET A 1 -14.76 28.84 9.85
N HIS A 2 -15.72 28.67 8.95
CA HIS A 2 -16.52 27.45 8.78
C HIS A 2 -15.87 26.67 7.62
N ALA A 3 -15.19 25.57 7.92
CA ALA A 3 -14.65 24.69 6.88
C ALA A 3 -15.82 23.89 6.30
N SER A 4 -16.18 24.16 5.04
CA SER A 4 -17.12 23.35 4.28
C SER A 4 -16.61 21.92 4.11
N PRO A 5 -17.48 20.90 4.08
CA PRO A 5 -17.07 19.54 3.78
C PRO A 5 -16.64 19.44 2.31
N LYS A 6 -15.50 18.77 2.06
CA LYS A 6 -15.04 18.48 0.70
C LYS A 6 -16.04 17.54 0.01
N PRO A 7 -16.41 17.77 -1.26
CA PRO A 7 -17.31 16.89 -1.98
C PRO A 7 -16.58 15.57 -2.28
N GLY A 8 -17.13 14.47 -1.75
CA GLY A 8 -16.69 13.12 -2.08
C GLY A 8 -16.94 12.85 -3.57
N GLY A 9 -15.89 12.41 -4.26
CA GLY A 9 -15.97 11.94 -5.63
C GLY A 9 -17.01 10.82 -5.75
N GLY A 10 -17.94 10.99 -6.70
CA GLY A 10 -19.07 10.10 -6.87
C GLY A 10 -18.69 8.73 -7.44
N ALA A 11 -19.53 7.76 -7.07
CA ALA A 11 -20.06 6.64 -7.86
C ALA A 11 -20.03 5.31 -7.07
N PHE A 12 -21.13 5.05 -6.36
CA PHE A 12 -21.89 3.80 -6.23
C PHE A 12 -22.64 3.82 -4.90
N GLU A 13 -23.75 4.55 -4.90
CA GLU A 13 -24.70 4.53 -3.80
C GLU A 13 -25.60 3.30 -3.95
N GLY A 14 -25.09 2.17 -3.45
CA GLY A 14 -25.85 0.99 -3.12
C GLY A 14 -25.34 0.50 -1.78
N ARG A 15 -26.21 0.08 -0.86
CA ARG A 15 -25.82 -0.61 0.39
C ARG A 15 -25.26 -2.01 0.06
N GLY A 16 -24.18 -2.05 -0.72
CA GLY A 16 -23.44 -3.25 -1.07
C GLY A 16 -22.36 -3.49 -0.02
N VAL A 17 -22.27 -4.72 0.45
CA VAL A 17 -21.20 -5.17 1.35
C VAL A 17 -19.85 -4.89 0.67
N LYS A 18 -19.00 -4.07 1.29
CA LYS A 18 -17.63 -3.86 0.83
C LYS A 18 -16.90 -5.19 0.78
N THR A 19 -16.20 -5.45 -0.31
CA THR A 19 -15.27 -6.58 -0.42
C THR A 19 -14.14 -6.44 0.60
N MET A 20 -13.51 -7.56 0.95
CA MET A 20 -12.35 -7.53 1.86
C MET A 20 -11.19 -6.69 1.31
N ARG A 21 -11.05 -6.62 -0.02
CA ARG A 21 -10.06 -5.75 -0.67
C ARG A 21 -10.34 -4.28 -0.42
N GLU A 22 -11.58 -3.85 -0.63
CA GLU A 22 -11.99 -2.45 -0.37
C GLU A 22 -11.83 -2.09 1.10
N ARG A 23 -12.21 -3.00 2.02
CA ARG A 23 -11.99 -2.79 3.46
C ARG A 23 -10.53 -2.65 3.83
N MET A 24 -9.64 -3.44 3.22
CA MET A 24 -8.19 -3.32 3.43
C MET A 24 -7.66 -1.97 2.93
N VAL A 25 -8.14 -1.48 1.79
CA VAL A 25 -7.75 -0.17 1.26
C VAL A 25 -8.20 0.96 2.20
N ASP A 26 -9.46 0.93 2.67
CA ASP A 26 -9.96 1.90 3.64
C ASP A 26 -9.09 1.93 4.89
N GLU A 27 -8.79 0.75 5.45
CA GLU A 27 -8.02 0.62 6.68
C GLU A 27 -6.59 1.11 6.50
N LEU A 28 -5.93 0.77 5.38
CA LEU A 28 -4.60 1.30 5.08
C LEU A 28 -4.60 2.83 4.94
N GLY A 29 -5.67 3.41 4.39
CA GLY A 29 -5.86 4.87 4.38
C GLY A 29 -5.89 5.44 5.79
N ALA A 30 -6.70 4.88 6.68
CA ALA A 30 -6.77 5.31 8.08
C ALA A 30 -5.41 5.16 8.82
N GLN A 31 -4.70 4.05 8.59
CA GLN A 31 -3.37 3.84 9.17
C GLN A 31 -2.34 4.85 8.65
N LEU A 32 -2.45 5.27 7.38
CA LEU A 32 -1.61 6.33 6.82
C LEU A 32 -1.90 7.68 7.49
N ASP A 33 -3.17 8.01 7.78
CA ASP A 33 -3.54 9.24 8.47
C ASP A 33 -3.01 9.30 9.91
N GLU A 34 -3.06 8.17 10.62
CA GLU A 34 -2.77 8.11 12.06
C GLU A 34 -1.28 7.89 12.38
N HIS A 35 -0.54 7.23 11.48
CA HIS A 35 0.84 6.84 11.72
C HIS A 35 1.79 7.35 10.64
N ALA A 36 2.67 8.29 11.03
CA ALA A 36 3.65 8.90 10.14
C ALA A 36 4.66 7.89 9.55
N ASN A 37 4.86 6.73 10.19
CA ASN A 37 5.82 5.71 9.75
C ASN A 37 5.19 4.58 8.92
N VAL A 38 3.88 4.57 8.66
CA VAL A 38 3.25 3.61 7.74
C VAL A 38 3.49 4.03 6.29
N VAL A 39 3.84 3.06 5.44
CA VAL A 39 4.08 3.25 4.01
C VAL A 39 3.41 2.10 3.25
N VAL A 40 2.81 2.38 2.10
CA VAL A 40 2.25 1.36 1.20
C VAL A 40 3.10 1.30 -0.06
N VAL A 41 3.54 0.10 -0.44
CA VAL A 41 4.29 -0.14 -1.67
C VAL A 41 3.46 -1.01 -2.60
N LEU A 42 3.18 -0.52 -3.81
CA LEU A 42 2.28 -1.15 -4.78
C LEU A 42 3.08 -1.71 -5.96
N ALA A 43 2.70 -2.88 -6.46
CA ALA A 43 3.18 -3.41 -7.74
C ALA A 43 2.14 -3.22 -8.87
N ASP A 44 1.62 -2.00 -9.04
CA ASP A 44 0.56 -1.58 -9.98
C ASP A 44 -0.82 -2.26 -9.83
N ILE A 45 -0.87 -3.43 -9.18
CA ILE A 45 -2.11 -4.16 -8.90
C ILE A 45 -3.02 -3.31 -8.04
N SER A 46 -4.27 -3.13 -8.51
CA SER A 46 -5.29 -2.36 -7.81
C SER A 46 -4.86 -0.92 -7.47
N ALA A 47 -3.88 -0.35 -8.19
CA ALA A 47 -3.38 1.00 -7.91
C ALA A 47 -4.47 2.08 -7.92
N ALA A 48 -5.47 1.94 -8.80
CA ALA A 48 -6.61 2.85 -8.85
C ALA A 48 -7.42 2.91 -7.53
N LEU A 49 -7.46 1.82 -6.75
CA LEU A 49 -8.12 1.82 -5.44
C LEU A 49 -7.37 2.68 -4.41
N PHE A 50 -6.06 2.81 -4.57
CA PHE A 50 -5.19 3.60 -3.69
C PHE A 50 -5.00 5.04 -4.15
N GLU A 51 -5.66 5.49 -5.22
CA GLU A 51 -5.39 6.81 -5.83
C GLU A 51 -5.69 7.96 -4.87
N LEU A 52 -6.76 7.87 -4.07
CA LEU A 52 -7.06 8.86 -3.04
C LEU A 52 -5.95 8.93 -1.98
N ALA A 53 -5.60 7.78 -1.41
CA ALA A 53 -4.52 7.67 -0.42
C ALA A 53 -3.17 8.15 -0.99
N ARG A 54 -2.91 7.95 -2.29
CA ARG A 54 -1.72 8.44 -2.98
C ARG A 54 -1.71 9.94 -3.16
N CYS A 55 -2.86 10.55 -3.43
CA CYS A 55 -2.99 12.01 -3.50
C CYS A 55 -2.80 12.66 -2.13
N GLU A 56 -3.29 12.03 -1.06
CA GLU A 56 -3.19 12.54 0.31
C GLU A 56 -1.81 12.28 0.93
N HIS A 57 -1.18 11.16 0.57
CA HIS A 57 0.10 10.69 1.12
C HIS A 57 1.11 10.33 0.01
N PRO A 58 1.51 11.29 -0.85
CA PRO A 58 2.31 11.02 -2.05
C PRO A 58 3.68 10.40 -1.74
N ASP A 59 4.26 10.74 -0.59
CA ASP A 59 5.57 10.23 -0.17
C ASP A 59 5.48 8.86 0.53
N ARG A 60 4.26 8.38 0.79
CA ARG A 60 4.00 7.15 1.57
C ARG A 60 3.14 6.13 0.85
N VAL A 61 2.69 6.40 -0.38
CA VAL A 61 2.08 5.42 -1.28
C VAL A 61 2.92 5.33 -2.55
N ILE A 62 3.83 4.37 -2.57
CA ILE A 62 4.87 4.22 -3.59
C ILE A 62 4.47 3.13 -4.57
N ASN A 63 4.23 3.47 -5.84
CA ASN A 63 3.99 2.49 -6.89
C ASN A 63 5.30 2.17 -7.63
N VAL A 64 5.78 0.93 -7.51
CA VAL A 64 6.99 0.45 -8.19
C VAL A 64 6.70 -0.20 -9.55
N GLY A 65 5.46 -0.13 -10.05
CA GLY A 65 5.03 -0.76 -11.29
C GLY A 65 5.04 -2.30 -11.19
N ILE A 66 5.12 -2.98 -12.34
CA ILE A 66 5.14 -4.46 -12.43
C ILE A 66 6.49 -5.10 -12.03
N ARG A 67 7.20 -4.51 -11.06
CA ARG A 67 8.55 -4.93 -10.62
C ARG A 67 8.50 -5.53 -9.22
N GLU A 68 8.14 -6.79 -9.09
CA GLU A 68 7.99 -7.44 -7.79
C GLU A 68 9.32 -7.60 -7.02
N GLN A 69 10.47 -7.70 -7.69
CA GLN A 69 11.77 -7.66 -7.02
C GLN A 69 12.00 -6.31 -6.35
N ALA A 70 11.63 -5.21 -7.04
CA ALA A 70 11.71 -3.88 -6.48
C ALA A 70 10.70 -3.69 -5.34
N LEU A 71 9.49 -4.26 -5.45
CA LEU A 71 8.51 -4.26 -4.36
C LEU A 71 9.12 -4.81 -3.07
N VAL A 72 9.68 -6.02 -3.12
CA VAL A 72 10.27 -6.68 -1.94
C VAL A 72 11.48 -5.92 -1.42
N GLY A 73 12.42 -5.53 -2.29
CA GLY A 73 13.63 -4.82 -1.87
C GLY A 73 13.33 -3.44 -1.25
N VAL A 74 12.41 -2.67 -1.83
CA VAL A 74 11.96 -1.38 -1.27
C VAL A 74 11.25 -1.60 0.06
N THR A 75 10.36 -2.58 0.17
CA THR A 75 9.70 -2.93 1.44
C THR A 75 10.72 -3.29 2.52
N ALA A 76 11.72 -4.12 2.21
CA ALA A 76 12.77 -4.46 3.16
C ALA A 76 13.60 -3.24 3.59
N GLY A 77 14.01 -2.40 2.64
CA GLY A 77 14.77 -1.18 2.92
C GLY A 77 14.00 -0.17 3.76
N LEU A 78 12.70 -0.01 3.53
CA LEU A 78 11.83 0.83 4.36
C LEU A 78 11.71 0.30 5.79
N ALA A 79 11.55 -1.02 5.95
CA ALA A 79 11.52 -1.64 7.27
C ALA A 79 12.85 -1.44 8.02
N ALA A 80 13.98 -1.61 7.32
CA ALA A 80 15.33 -1.33 7.84
C ALA A 80 15.48 0.11 8.36
N ALA A 81 14.82 1.06 7.71
CA ALA A 81 14.85 2.47 8.06
C ALA A 81 13.87 2.85 9.19
N GLY A 82 13.21 1.88 9.83
CA GLY A 82 12.27 2.11 10.92
C GLY A 82 10.84 2.44 10.48
N MET A 83 10.53 2.28 9.19
CA MET A 83 9.17 2.42 8.67
C MET A 83 8.37 1.11 8.89
N ARG A 84 7.05 1.20 8.72
CA ARG A 84 6.10 0.08 8.76
C ARG A 84 5.50 -0.12 7.36
N PRO A 85 6.25 -0.70 6.41
CA PRO A 85 5.80 -0.82 5.04
C PRO A 85 4.80 -1.98 4.84
N VAL A 86 3.82 -1.77 3.98
CA VAL A 86 2.85 -2.78 3.53
C VAL A 86 3.01 -2.98 2.02
N ALA A 87 3.45 -4.17 1.62
CA ALA A 87 3.56 -4.55 0.21
C ALA A 87 2.22 -5.07 -0.34
N HIS A 88 1.72 -4.49 -1.43
CA HIS A 88 0.48 -4.89 -2.08
C HIS A 88 0.71 -5.37 -3.51
N THR A 89 0.37 -6.65 -3.75
CA THR A 89 0.37 -7.29 -5.08
C THR A 89 -0.46 -8.59 -5.02
N PHE A 90 -0.50 -9.36 -6.11
CA PHE A 90 -1.07 -10.71 -6.11
C PHE A 90 -0.09 -11.74 -5.55
N ALA A 91 -0.62 -12.68 -4.76
CA ALA A 91 0.12 -13.77 -4.14
C ALA A 91 1.07 -14.54 -5.10
N PRO A 92 0.64 -15.00 -6.30
CA PRO A 92 1.54 -15.73 -7.20
C PRO A 92 2.74 -14.88 -7.64
N PHE A 93 2.57 -13.57 -7.83
CA PHE A 93 3.65 -12.69 -8.25
C PHE A 93 4.60 -12.38 -7.10
N LEU A 94 4.07 -12.19 -5.88
CA LEU A 94 4.87 -11.99 -4.68
C LEU A 94 5.80 -13.18 -4.39
N VAL A 95 5.34 -14.40 -4.65
CA VAL A 95 6.13 -15.60 -4.34
C VAL A 95 7.07 -15.97 -5.48
N ALA A 96 6.59 -15.98 -6.73
CA ALA A 96 7.35 -16.56 -7.83
C ALA A 96 8.45 -15.63 -8.37
N ARG A 97 8.19 -14.32 -8.50
CA ARG A 97 9.10 -13.39 -9.18
C ARG A 97 10.25 -12.90 -8.30
N PRO A 98 10.02 -12.52 -7.02
CA PRO A 98 11.08 -12.04 -6.13
C PRO A 98 11.48 -13.08 -5.07
N PHE A 99 11.42 -14.37 -5.40
CA PHE A 99 11.60 -15.43 -4.39
C PHE A 99 12.96 -15.35 -3.67
N GLU A 100 14.02 -14.97 -4.38
CA GLU A 100 15.34 -14.80 -3.79
C GLU A 100 15.38 -13.60 -2.82
N GLN A 101 14.87 -12.45 -3.24
CA GLN A 101 14.76 -11.23 -2.41
C GLN A 101 13.89 -11.48 -1.17
N LEU A 102 12.80 -12.22 -1.29
CA LEU A 102 11.95 -12.52 -0.14
C LEU A 102 12.71 -13.28 0.95
N LYS A 103 13.53 -14.27 0.57
CA LYS A 103 14.36 -15.03 1.51
C LYS A 103 15.48 -14.18 2.10
N LEU A 104 16.21 -13.44 1.27
CA LEU A 104 17.42 -12.73 1.69
C LEU A 104 17.09 -11.41 2.39
N ASP A 105 16.12 -10.67 1.90
CA ASP A 105 15.83 -9.32 2.35
C ASP A 105 14.81 -9.34 3.49
N LEU A 106 13.76 -10.17 3.44
CA LEU A 106 12.74 -10.16 4.50
C LEU A 106 12.92 -11.24 5.58
N CYS A 107 13.40 -12.44 5.22
CA CYS A 107 13.50 -13.55 6.17
C CYS A 107 14.87 -13.69 6.84
N HIS A 108 15.96 -13.38 6.14
CA HIS A 108 17.31 -13.53 6.69
C HIS A 108 17.75 -12.34 7.55
N GLN A 109 17.31 -11.13 7.18
CA GLN A 109 17.66 -9.92 7.91
C GLN A 109 17.07 -9.93 9.33
N ARG A 110 17.81 -9.35 10.27
CA ARG A 110 17.33 -9.07 11.62
C ARG A 110 17.03 -7.58 11.71
N TRP A 111 15.79 -7.27 12.06
CA TRP A 111 15.26 -5.92 12.21
C TRP A 111 14.91 -5.65 13.66
#